data_AF-A0A8T1S388-F1
#
_entry.id   AF-A0A8T1S388-F1
#
_cell.length_a   1.000
_cell.length_b   1.000
_cell.length_c   1.000
_cell.angle_alpha   90.00
_cell.angle_beta   90.00
_cell.angle_gamma   90.00
#
_symmetry.space_group_name_H-M   'P 1'
#
loop_
_entity.id
_entity.type
_entity.pdbx_description
1 polymer ?
#
loop_
_entity_poly.entity_id
_entity_poly.type
_entity_poly.pdbx_seq_one_letter_code
_entity_poly.pdbx_strand_id
1 'polypeptide(L)'
;APVCLVSIIGEQRRGKSFLLNYLLRRLRSPDARDGAWMGRETEPLEGFEWRMDEQRVTKGVWAWSQPFWVPAKGKKVAVLLVDTEGSMDIEGNKETSIKLSALSMLLSSYQILNIGCRVKDPDLEYLEMFLQVAEVVGKEYGLEPIQHLDLLVRDWSTSLVLGAQGGEQHLKHIRQMLEATTPCKHPKALEALKRSSSRCYLMPLPGKRITMGSEGTLRDMDEDFQESLRDYVTALVSSASQHVRTDCHGALLTGTQLAAKIQNLSDVMKKHRFGFSSPCQMAVTFHNQRVLDRARTDHAVFLREK
;
A
#
# COMPACT_ATOMS: atom_id res chain seq x y z
N ALA A 1 -13.70 10.65 -13.01
CA ALA A 1 -14.28 10.18 -11.73
C ALA A 1 -13.22 10.21 -10.64
N PRO A 2 -13.59 10.42 -9.37
CA PRO A 2 -12.67 10.30 -8.25
C PRO A 2 -12.06 8.89 -8.18
N VAL A 3 -10.81 8.78 -7.74
CA VAL A 3 -10.05 7.52 -7.74
C VAL A 3 -9.68 7.09 -6.33
N CYS A 4 -9.82 5.80 -6.04
CA CYS A 4 -9.25 5.12 -4.89
C CYS A 4 -8.15 4.19 -5.41
N LEU A 5 -6.92 4.37 -4.93
CA LEU A 5 -5.77 3.58 -5.32
C LEU A 5 -5.35 2.73 -4.12
N VAL A 6 -5.65 1.43 -4.20
CA VAL A 6 -5.29 0.42 -3.21
C VAL A 6 -3.92 -0.15 -3.56
N SER A 7 -2.93 0.10 -2.72
CA SER A 7 -1.55 -0.36 -2.89
C SER A 7 -1.18 -1.32 -1.78
N ILE A 8 -0.39 -2.33 -2.09
CA ILE A 8 0.20 -3.23 -1.11
C ILE A 8 1.71 -3.21 -1.21
N ILE A 9 2.39 -2.97 -0.09
CA ILE A 9 3.85 -3.03 0.03
C ILE A 9 4.22 -3.98 1.16
N GLY A 10 5.45 -4.50 1.14
CA GLY A 10 5.95 -5.38 2.19
C GLY A 10 7.00 -6.37 1.67
N GLU A 11 7.51 -7.18 2.61
CA GLU A 11 8.51 -8.22 2.38
C GLU A 11 8.18 -9.07 1.13
N GLN A 12 9.23 -9.47 0.40
CA GLN A 12 9.10 -10.42 -0.70
C GLN A 12 8.51 -11.74 -0.20
N ARG A 13 7.76 -12.44 -1.05
CA ARG A 13 7.22 -13.78 -0.77
C ARG A 13 6.20 -13.87 0.39
N ARG A 14 5.64 -12.74 0.84
CA ARG A 14 4.59 -12.69 1.89
C ARG A 14 3.15 -12.67 1.37
N GLY A 15 2.88 -13.25 0.19
CA GLY A 15 1.51 -13.40 -0.33
C GLY A 15 0.79 -12.09 -0.66
N LYS A 16 1.49 -11.07 -1.20
CA LYS A 16 0.88 -9.80 -1.64
C LYS A 16 -0.05 -9.98 -2.85
N SER A 17 0.49 -10.53 -3.94
CA SER A 17 -0.25 -10.80 -5.17
C SER A 17 -1.40 -11.79 -4.96
N PHE A 18 -1.21 -12.78 -4.07
CA PHE A 18 -2.26 -13.67 -3.60
C PHE A 18 -3.45 -12.89 -3.00
N LEU A 19 -3.20 -11.96 -2.07
CA LEU A 19 -4.25 -11.14 -1.47
C LEU A 19 -4.92 -10.22 -2.50
N LEU A 20 -4.14 -9.63 -3.41
CA LEU A 20 -4.69 -8.80 -4.50
C LEU A 20 -5.62 -9.58 -5.42
N ASN A 21 -5.35 -10.86 -5.67
CA ASN A 21 -6.24 -11.68 -6.50
C ASN A 21 -7.59 -11.96 -5.82
N TYR A 22 -7.61 -12.10 -4.49
CA TYR A 22 -8.88 -12.17 -3.74
C TYR A 22 -9.63 -10.82 -3.72
N LEU A 23 -8.92 -9.70 -3.60
CA LEU A 23 -9.52 -8.37 -3.78
C LEU A 23 -10.14 -8.22 -5.17
N LEU A 24 -9.43 -8.69 -6.20
CA LEU A 24 -9.89 -8.68 -7.58
C LEU A 24 -11.14 -9.57 -7.77
N ARG A 25 -11.18 -10.79 -7.20
CA ARG A 25 -12.37 -11.64 -7.19
C ARG A 25 -13.57 -10.94 -6.54
N ARG A 26 -13.38 -10.31 -5.37
CA ARG A 26 -14.43 -9.56 -4.68
C ARG A 26 -14.95 -8.38 -5.50
N LEU A 27 -14.05 -7.61 -6.12
CA LEU A 27 -14.39 -6.45 -6.94
C LEU A 27 -15.10 -6.82 -8.26
N ARG A 28 -14.80 -8.00 -8.82
CA ARG A 28 -15.52 -8.56 -9.99
C ARG A 28 -16.90 -9.09 -9.64
N SER A 29 -17.16 -9.38 -8.36
CA SER A 29 -18.40 -9.98 -7.87
C SER A 29 -19.13 -9.05 -6.90
N PRO A 30 -19.55 -7.84 -7.31
CA PRO A 30 -20.12 -6.83 -6.41
C PRO A 30 -21.37 -7.32 -5.68
N ASP A 31 -22.24 -8.08 -6.38
CA ASP A 31 -23.55 -8.53 -5.89
C ASP A 31 -23.50 -9.82 -5.05
N ALA A 32 -22.33 -10.48 -5.00
CA ALA A 32 -22.17 -11.72 -4.26
C ALA A 32 -22.22 -11.47 -2.73
N ARG A 33 -23.08 -12.23 -2.05
CA ARG A 33 -23.27 -12.18 -0.59
C ARG A 33 -22.52 -13.32 0.10
N ASP A 34 -22.34 -13.18 1.42
CA ASP A 34 -21.97 -14.26 2.34
C ASP A 34 -20.72 -15.08 1.95
N GLY A 35 -19.75 -14.45 1.29
CA GLY A 35 -18.50 -15.09 0.89
C GLY A 35 -18.53 -15.83 -0.44
N ALA A 36 -19.67 -15.87 -1.15
CA ALA A 36 -19.76 -16.54 -2.46
C ALA A 36 -18.78 -15.99 -3.50
N TRP A 37 -18.30 -14.75 -3.34
CA TRP A 37 -17.28 -14.13 -4.18
C TRP A 37 -15.90 -14.79 -4.07
N MET A 38 -15.64 -15.58 -3.02
CA MET A 38 -14.35 -16.22 -2.82
C MET A 38 -14.05 -17.30 -3.88
N GLY A 39 -15.07 -17.76 -4.60
CA GLY A 39 -14.98 -18.80 -5.63
C GLY A 39 -15.35 -20.18 -5.09
N ARG A 40 -15.29 -21.19 -5.95
CA ARG A 40 -15.49 -22.59 -5.55
C ARG A 40 -14.23 -23.15 -4.88
N GLU A 41 -14.40 -24.23 -4.11
CA GLU A 41 -13.30 -24.86 -3.38
C GLU A 41 -12.08 -25.21 -4.24
N THR A 42 -12.31 -25.66 -5.47
CA THR A 42 -11.27 -26.08 -6.43
C THR A 42 -10.95 -25.02 -7.49
N GLU A 43 -11.51 -23.82 -7.40
CA GLU A 43 -11.35 -22.79 -8.42
C GLU A 43 -9.98 -22.09 -8.31
N PRO A 44 -9.13 -22.16 -9.35
CA PRO A 44 -7.78 -21.61 -9.31
C PRO A 44 -7.77 -20.08 -9.21
N LEU A 45 -6.81 -19.53 -8.48
CA LEU A 45 -6.70 -18.10 -8.25
C LEU A 45 -6.03 -17.38 -9.42
N GLU A 46 -6.83 -16.65 -10.20
CA GLU A 46 -6.39 -15.88 -11.37
C GLU A 46 -6.20 -14.39 -11.06
N GLY A 47 -5.35 -13.71 -11.83
CA GLY A 47 -5.14 -12.26 -11.73
C GLY A 47 -3.66 -11.88 -11.91
N PHE A 48 -3.12 -11.15 -10.94
CA PHE A 48 -1.68 -10.89 -10.82
C PHE A 48 -0.91 -12.21 -10.75
N GLU A 49 0.20 -12.31 -11.47
CA GLU A 49 1.03 -13.50 -11.44
C GLU A 49 1.55 -13.71 -10.02
N TRP A 50 1.40 -14.93 -9.50
CA TRP A 50 1.82 -15.29 -8.17
C TRP A 50 2.28 -16.75 -8.20
N ARG A 51 3.35 -17.05 -7.46
CA ARG A 51 3.93 -18.39 -7.34
C ARG A 51 4.52 -18.57 -5.95
N MET A 52 4.61 -19.80 -5.45
CA MET A 52 5.23 -20.13 -4.15
C MET A 52 6.73 -20.48 -4.22
N ASP A 53 7.32 -20.59 -5.42
CA ASP A 53 8.76 -20.86 -5.66
C ASP A 53 9.71 -19.72 -5.23
N GLU A 54 10.99 -19.97 -4.97
CA GLU A 54 11.92 -18.91 -4.47
C GLU A 54 12.17 -17.75 -5.47
N GLN A 55 11.74 -17.89 -6.73
CA GLN A 55 11.96 -16.89 -7.76
C GLN A 55 11.10 -15.63 -7.58
N ARG A 56 11.66 -14.49 -8.00
CA ARG A 56 10.95 -13.21 -8.03
C ARG A 56 9.93 -13.23 -9.16
N VAL A 57 8.66 -13.01 -8.82
CA VAL A 57 7.56 -12.93 -9.78
C VAL A 57 7.31 -11.47 -10.17
N THR A 58 6.79 -10.65 -9.26
CA THR A 58 6.53 -9.21 -9.51
C THR A 58 7.84 -8.42 -9.54
N LYS A 59 8.17 -7.80 -10.67
CA LYS A 59 9.27 -6.83 -10.82
C LYS A 59 8.70 -5.43 -11.06
N GLY A 60 9.08 -4.44 -10.27
CA GLY A 60 8.56 -3.07 -10.38
C GLY A 60 7.17 -2.87 -9.74
N VAL A 61 6.35 -1.99 -10.33
CA VAL A 61 4.99 -1.65 -9.86
C VAL A 61 3.99 -1.92 -10.96
N TRP A 62 2.93 -2.65 -10.64
CA TRP A 62 1.89 -3.06 -11.57
C TRP A 62 0.53 -2.58 -11.09
N ALA A 63 -0.23 -1.94 -11.97
CA ALA A 63 -1.63 -1.61 -11.72
C ALA A 63 -2.54 -2.55 -12.52
N TRP A 64 -3.66 -2.95 -11.94
CA TRP A 64 -4.67 -3.68 -12.71
C TRP A 64 -5.19 -2.81 -13.86
N SER A 65 -5.29 -3.38 -15.06
CA SER A 65 -5.47 -2.63 -16.30
C SER A 65 -6.81 -1.90 -16.42
N GLN A 66 -7.83 -2.35 -15.69
CA GLN A 66 -9.17 -1.77 -15.71
C GLN A 66 -9.61 -1.33 -14.31
N PRO A 67 -10.13 -0.11 -14.14
CA PRO A 67 -10.67 0.31 -12.84
C PRO A 67 -11.99 -0.43 -12.55
N PHE A 68 -12.21 -0.73 -11.27
CA PHE A 68 -13.48 -1.24 -10.77
C PHE A 68 -14.36 -0.08 -10.33
N TRP A 69 -15.60 -0.06 -10.78
CA TRP A 69 -16.52 1.04 -10.48
C TRP A 69 -17.35 0.72 -9.24
N VAL A 70 -17.04 1.39 -8.13
CA VAL A 70 -17.75 1.21 -6.85
C VAL A 70 -18.75 2.35 -6.64
N PRO A 71 -20.04 2.06 -6.34
CA PRO A 71 -21.04 3.07 -6.03
C PRO A 71 -20.69 3.84 -4.75
N ALA A 72 -20.84 5.17 -4.77
CA ALA A 72 -20.54 6.05 -3.64
C ALA A 72 -21.52 7.23 -3.60
N LYS A 73 -22.52 7.21 -2.70
CA LYS A 73 -23.52 8.29 -2.44
C LYS A 73 -23.80 9.21 -3.67
N GLY A 74 -24.40 8.65 -4.72
CA GLY A 74 -24.79 9.39 -5.93
C GLY A 74 -23.70 9.60 -6.99
N LYS A 75 -22.48 9.08 -6.77
CA LYS A 75 -21.36 9.10 -7.72
C LYS A 75 -20.75 7.69 -7.83
N LYS A 76 -19.86 7.51 -8.82
CA LYS A 76 -19.01 6.30 -8.95
C LYS A 76 -17.57 6.66 -8.62
N VAL A 77 -16.91 5.81 -7.84
CA VAL A 77 -15.47 5.88 -7.56
C VAL A 77 -14.77 4.81 -8.39
N ALA A 78 -13.66 5.18 -9.02
CA ALA A 78 -12.79 4.23 -9.71
C ALA A 78 -11.80 3.63 -8.69
N VAL A 79 -11.88 2.33 -8.46
CA VAL A 79 -10.93 1.59 -7.60
C VAL A 79 -9.88 0.92 -8.48
N LEU A 80 -8.61 1.18 -8.21
CA LEU A 80 -7.47 0.56 -8.87
C LEU A 80 -6.62 -0.19 -7.85
N LEU A 81 -6.20 -1.41 -8.21
CA LEU A 81 -5.32 -2.24 -7.41
C LEU A 81 -3.88 -2.11 -7.93
N VAL A 82 -2.93 -1.95 -7.02
CA VAL A 82 -1.51 -1.82 -7.32
C VAL A 82 -0.71 -2.88 -6.56
N ASP A 83 -0.02 -3.74 -7.32
CA ASP A 83 0.96 -4.68 -6.80
C ASP A 83 2.37 -4.08 -6.91
N THR A 84 3.16 -4.23 -5.86
CA THR A 84 4.57 -3.83 -5.86
C THR A 84 5.46 -5.05 -5.71
N GLU A 85 6.63 -5.00 -6.36
CA GLU A 85 7.71 -5.92 -6.09
C GLU A 85 8.00 -5.98 -4.58
N GLY A 86 8.35 -7.17 -4.09
CA GLY A 86 8.78 -7.35 -2.72
C GLY A 86 9.98 -6.48 -2.39
N SER A 87 9.75 -5.51 -1.51
CA SER A 87 10.77 -4.67 -0.90
C SER A 87 11.08 -5.19 0.51
N MET A 88 11.97 -4.53 1.26
CA MET A 88 12.11 -4.70 2.71
C MET A 88 12.80 -5.99 3.22
N ASP A 89 13.62 -6.65 2.41
CA ASP A 89 14.37 -7.83 2.83
C ASP A 89 15.89 -7.60 2.69
N ILE A 90 16.68 -8.09 3.65
CA ILE A 90 18.08 -7.71 3.91
C ILE A 90 19.03 -8.19 2.79
N GLU A 91 18.66 -9.25 2.06
CA GLU A 91 19.53 -9.85 1.04
C GLU A 91 19.28 -9.26 -0.37
N GLY A 92 20.05 -8.24 -0.75
CA GLY A 92 20.24 -7.83 -2.14
C GLY A 92 20.09 -6.35 -2.46
N ASN A 93 20.44 -5.97 -3.70
CA ASN A 93 20.35 -4.61 -4.26
C ASN A 93 18.87 -4.21 -4.53
N LYS A 94 18.08 -4.05 -3.46
CA LYS A 94 16.62 -3.78 -3.49
C LYS A 94 16.27 -2.31 -3.43
N GLU A 95 17.25 -1.43 -3.63
CA GLU A 95 17.08 0.01 -3.49
C GLU A 95 16.01 0.57 -4.44
N THR A 96 15.93 0.06 -5.66
CA THR A 96 14.88 0.40 -6.63
C THR A 96 13.50 0.01 -6.12
N SER A 97 13.33 -1.21 -5.59
CA SER A 97 12.04 -1.70 -5.07
C SER A 97 11.60 -0.89 -3.84
N ILE A 98 12.54 -0.48 -2.99
CA ILE A 98 12.24 0.38 -1.83
C ILE A 98 11.77 1.77 -2.29
N LYS A 99 12.44 2.39 -3.29
CA LYS A 99 12.00 3.68 -3.86
C LYS A 99 10.61 3.59 -4.48
N LEU A 100 10.36 2.52 -5.24
CA LEU A 100 9.07 2.25 -5.85
C LEU A 100 7.97 2.05 -4.79
N SER A 101 8.30 1.41 -3.67
CA SER A 101 7.37 1.24 -2.54
C SER A 101 7.04 2.57 -1.87
N ALA A 102 8.04 3.44 -1.68
CA ALA A 102 7.83 4.79 -1.16
C ALA A 102 6.91 5.62 -2.06
N LEU A 103 7.10 5.53 -3.39
CA LEU A 103 6.22 6.18 -4.37
C LEU A 103 4.83 5.55 -4.39
N SER A 104 4.71 4.23 -4.28
CA SER A 104 3.43 3.54 -4.21
C SER A 104 2.61 4.00 -2.99
N MET A 105 3.26 4.11 -1.82
CA MET A 105 2.64 4.67 -0.62
C MET A 105 2.18 6.11 -0.85
N LEU A 106 3.06 6.98 -1.35
CA LEU A 106 2.72 8.37 -1.66
C LEU A 106 1.55 8.49 -2.65
N LEU A 107 1.44 7.61 -3.64
CA LEU A 107 0.41 7.71 -4.67
C LEU A 107 -0.92 7.10 -4.22
N SER A 108 -0.87 6.12 -3.33
CA SER A 108 -2.04 5.41 -2.82
C SER A 108 -2.92 6.29 -1.96
N SER A 109 -4.23 6.02 -2.01
CA SER A 109 -5.18 6.54 -1.01
C SER A 109 -5.45 5.50 0.08
N TYR A 110 -5.18 4.23 -0.22
CA TYR A 110 -5.33 3.10 0.67
C TYR A 110 -4.05 2.25 0.62
N GLN A 111 -3.22 2.34 1.65
CA GLN A 111 -1.97 1.59 1.71
C GLN A 111 -2.09 0.38 2.65
N ILE A 112 -1.73 -0.80 2.15
CA ILE A 112 -1.57 -2.03 2.94
C ILE A 112 -0.08 -2.26 3.15
N LEU A 113 0.38 -2.25 4.40
CA LEU A 113 1.70 -2.70 4.79
C LEU A 113 1.60 -4.16 5.25
N ASN A 114 2.04 -5.07 4.39
CA ASN A 114 1.94 -6.52 4.56
C ASN A 114 3.17 -7.06 5.28
N ILE A 115 3.01 -7.39 6.57
CA ILE A 115 4.07 -7.73 7.52
C ILE A 115 3.98 -9.21 7.88
N GLY A 116 5.12 -9.91 7.94
CA GLY A 116 5.16 -11.32 8.33
C GLY A 116 5.30 -11.52 9.84
N CYS A 117 4.50 -12.43 10.41
CA CYS A 117 4.47 -12.88 11.80
C CYS A 117 4.08 -11.81 12.84
N ARG A 118 4.89 -10.75 12.97
CA ARG A 118 4.69 -9.65 13.93
C ARG A 118 5.38 -8.40 13.42
N VAL A 119 4.94 -7.23 13.89
CA VAL A 119 5.63 -5.96 13.62
C VAL A 119 6.98 -5.96 14.35
N LYS A 120 8.07 -5.84 13.59
CA LYS A 120 9.45 -5.75 14.09
C LYS A 120 9.98 -4.33 13.89
N ASP A 121 11.07 -4.02 14.57
CA ASP A 121 11.73 -2.72 14.46
C ASP A 121 12.17 -2.36 13.01
N PRO A 122 12.69 -3.29 12.19
CA PRO A 122 12.92 -3.00 10.77
C PRO A 122 11.66 -2.62 9.98
N ASP A 123 10.50 -3.21 10.28
CA ASP A 123 9.24 -2.83 9.62
C ASP A 123 8.87 -1.37 9.94
N LEU A 124 9.15 -0.93 11.17
CA LEU A 124 8.94 0.44 11.62
C LEU A 124 9.97 1.40 11.01
N GLU A 125 11.24 0.99 10.85
CA GLU A 125 12.27 1.76 10.14
C GLU A 125 11.87 2.02 8.68
N TYR A 126 11.36 1.00 7.99
CA TYR A 126 10.85 1.16 6.63
C TYR A 126 9.62 2.08 6.57
N LEU A 127 8.67 1.92 7.50
CA LEU A 127 7.49 2.77 7.59
C LEU A 127 7.88 4.24 7.84
N GLU A 128 8.78 4.50 8.79
CA GLU A 128 9.32 5.83 9.10
C GLU A 128 9.91 6.48 7.84
N MET A 129 10.76 5.76 7.12
CA MET A 129 11.38 6.22 5.89
C MET A 129 10.35 6.49 4.78
N PHE A 130 9.37 5.60 4.58
CA PHE A 130 8.33 5.81 3.56
C PHE A 130 7.47 7.03 3.87
N LEU A 131 7.10 7.23 5.14
CA LEU A 131 6.37 8.41 5.58
C LEU A 131 7.19 9.69 5.37
N GLN A 132 8.49 9.67 5.67
CA GLN A 132 9.40 10.78 5.40
C GLN A 132 9.43 11.15 3.91
N VAL A 133 9.56 10.15 3.03
CA VAL A 133 9.53 10.37 1.57
C VAL A 133 8.16 10.92 1.14
N ALA A 134 7.08 10.33 1.62
CA ALA A 134 5.73 10.74 1.28
C ALA A 134 5.44 12.18 1.74
N GLU A 135 5.97 12.61 2.88
CA GLU A 135 5.81 13.98 3.37
C GLU A 135 6.57 14.99 2.50
N VAL A 136 7.85 14.72 2.26
CA VAL A 136 8.72 15.63 1.49
C VAL A 136 8.23 15.75 0.05
N VAL A 137 7.99 14.62 -0.62
CA VAL A 137 7.54 14.63 -2.02
C VAL A 137 6.07 15.03 -2.11
N GLY A 138 5.23 14.60 -1.17
CA GLY A 138 3.81 14.94 -1.17
C GLY A 138 3.56 16.45 -1.11
N LYS A 139 4.28 17.15 -0.22
CA LYS A 139 4.23 18.61 -0.10
C LYS A 139 4.54 19.33 -1.42
N GLU A 140 5.53 18.85 -2.16
CA GLU A 140 6.02 19.48 -3.39
C GLU A 140 5.11 19.25 -4.61
N TYR A 141 4.39 18.13 -4.61
CA TYR A 141 3.51 17.71 -5.70
C TYR A 141 2.02 17.86 -5.37
N GLY A 142 1.70 18.50 -4.24
CA GLY A 142 0.32 18.75 -3.79
C GLY A 142 -0.43 17.44 -3.56
N LEU A 143 0.17 16.52 -2.83
CA LEU A 143 -0.37 15.22 -2.47
C LEU A 143 -0.38 15.09 -0.95
N GLU A 144 -1.46 14.55 -0.40
CA GLU A 144 -1.50 14.21 1.02
C GLU A 144 -0.60 12.98 1.27
N PRO A 145 0.37 13.01 2.21
CA PRO A 145 1.41 11.98 2.31
C PRO A 145 0.88 10.55 2.49
N ILE A 146 -0.07 10.38 3.41
CA ILE A 146 -0.78 9.13 3.65
C ILE A 146 -2.20 9.46 4.08
N GLN A 147 -3.19 8.79 3.50
CA GLN A 147 -4.60 8.98 3.85
C GLN A 147 -5.12 7.84 4.74
N HIS A 148 -4.85 6.59 4.34
CA HIS A 148 -5.28 5.40 5.06
C HIS A 148 -4.18 4.33 5.06
N LEU A 149 -3.95 3.70 6.21
CA LEU A 149 -2.91 2.68 6.41
C LEU A 149 -3.47 1.43 7.10
N ASP A 150 -3.30 0.29 6.46
CA ASP A 150 -3.52 -1.02 7.05
C ASP A 150 -2.18 -1.67 7.39
N LEU A 151 -1.94 -1.94 8.68
CA LEU A 151 -0.96 -2.94 9.08
C LEU A 151 -1.60 -4.31 8.96
N LEU A 152 -1.30 -5.05 7.90
CA LEU A 152 -1.76 -6.42 7.74
C LEU A 152 -0.67 -7.38 8.21
N VAL A 153 -0.84 -7.93 9.42
CA VAL A 153 0.11 -8.88 10.00
C VAL A 153 -0.32 -10.29 9.61
N ARG A 154 0.50 -10.95 8.80
CA ARG A 154 0.32 -12.30 8.26
C ARG A 154 0.90 -13.34 9.21
N ASP A 155 0.46 -14.58 9.08
CA ASP A 155 1.00 -15.72 9.82
C ASP A 155 0.97 -15.50 11.34
N TRP A 156 -0.06 -14.81 11.84
CA TRP A 156 -0.21 -14.51 13.26
C TRP A 156 -0.53 -15.77 14.03
N SER A 157 0.25 -16.06 15.07
CA SER A 157 0.11 -17.27 15.89
C SER A 157 0.19 -17.02 17.40
N THR A 158 0.24 -15.76 17.82
CA THR A 158 0.55 -15.41 19.24
C THR A 158 -0.70 -15.30 20.12
N SER A 159 -1.88 -15.04 19.54
CA SER A 159 -3.14 -14.88 20.28
C SER A 159 -4.30 -15.49 19.50
N LEU A 160 -5.32 -15.95 20.24
CA LEU A 160 -6.57 -16.47 19.68
C LEU A 160 -7.48 -15.36 19.11
N VAL A 161 -7.29 -14.10 19.55
CA VAL A 161 -8.08 -12.98 19.04
C VAL A 161 -7.47 -12.52 17.71
N LEU A 162 -8.11 -12.92 16.61
CA LEU A 162 -7.72 -12.60 15.24
C LEU A 162 -8.46 -11.36 14.69
N GLY A 163 -8.19 -11.03 13.44
CA GLY A 163 -8.90 -10.03 12.67
C GLY A 163 -8.68 -8.59 13.16
N ALA A 164 -9.68 -7.73 12.92
CA ALA A 164 -9.61 -6.32 13.29
C ALA A 164 -9.57 -6.10 14.80
N GLN A 165 -10.27 -6.93 15.58
CA GLN A 165 -10.28 -6.81 17.04
C GLN A 165 -8.90 -7.09 17.65
N GLY A 166 -8.27 -8.20 17.24
CA GLY A 166 -6.91 -8.51 17.67
C GLY A 166 -5.91 -7.47 17.17
N GLY A 167 -6.12 -6.99 15.94
CA GLY A 167 -5.29 -5.95 15.34
C GLY A 167 -5.31 -4.64 16.12
N GLU A 168 -6.48 -4.18 16.58
CA GLU A 168 -6.58 -2.97 17.41
C GLU A 168 -5.81 -3.12 18.74
N GLN A 169 -5.87 -4.29 19.37
CA GLN A 169 -5.09 -4.56 20.58
C GLN A 169 -3.58 -4.54 20.29
N HIS A 170 -3.16 -5.16 19.19
CA HIS A 170 -1.75 -5.17 18.78
C HIS A 170 -1.24 -3.77 18.42
N LEU A 171 -2.06 -2.96 17.73
CA LEU A 171 -1.73 -1.59 17.38
C LEU A 171 -1.57 -0.70 18.61
N LYS A 172 -2.45 -0.84 19.62
CA LYS A 172 -2.28 -0.17 20.92
C LYS A 172 -0.96 -0.52 21.58
N HIS A 173 -0.59 -1.79 21.57
CA HIS A 173 0.70 -2.23 22.13
C HIS A 173 1.90 -1.63 21.38
N ILE A 174 1.87 -1.59 20.04
CA ILE A 174 2.93 -0.95 19.24
C ILE A 174 3.05 0.54 19.57
N ARG A 175 1.92 1.27 19.68
CA ARG A 175 1.91 2.69 20.05
C ARG A 175 2.56 2.91 21.42
N GLN A 176 2.19 2.10 22.42
CA GLN A 176 2.76 2.18 23.78
C GLN A 176 4.27 1.91 23.79
N MET A 177 4.71 0.90 23.04
CA MET A 177 6.14 0.57 22.91
C MET A 177 6.94 1.73 22.30
N LEU A 178 6.40 2.35 21.24
CA LEU A 178 7.03 3.51 20.60
C LEU A 178 7.08 4.73 21.53
N GLU A 179 6.03 4.97 22.31
CA GLU A 179 5.94 6.07 23.28
C GLU A 179 6.87 5.90 24.49
N ALA A 180 7.15 4.65 24.88
CA ALA A 180 8.01 4.36 26.03
C ALA A 180 9.49 4.71 25.78
N THR A 181 9.91 4.84 24.51
CA THR A 181 11.29 5.18 24.14
C THR A 181 11.43 6.69 23.97
N THR A 182 12.35 7.33 24.71
CA THR A 182 12.60 8.78 24.63
C THR A 182 14.07 9.08 24.31
N PRO A 183 14.39 9.76 23.19
CA PRO A 183 13.47 10.17 22.12
C PRO A 183 12.88 8.95 21.39
N CYS A 184 11.66 9.08 20.86
CA CYS A 184 11.03 8.01 20.08
C CYS A 184 11.88 7.69 18.85
N LYS A 185 12.18 6.40 18.64
CA LYS A 185 13.01 5.96 17.50
C LYS A 185 12.31 6.20 16.16
N HIS A 186 10.99 6.04 16.10
CA HIS A 186 10.17 6.15 14.88
C HIS A 186 9.00 7.14 15.05
N PRO A 187 9.28 8.45 15.13
CA PRO A 187 8.27 9.45 15.46
C PRO A 187 7.17 9.60 14.40
N LYS A 188 7.47 9.49 13.10
CA LYS A 188 6.46 9.59 12.03
C LYS A 188 5.61 8.34 11.97
N ALA A 189 6.21 7.17 12.16
CA ALA A 189 5.45 5.93 12.30
C ALA A 189 4.47 6.05 13.47
N LEU A 190 4.91 6.53 14.65
CA LEU A 190 4.02 6.75 15.79
C LEU A 190 2.87 7.72 15.45
N GLU A 191 3.16 8.85 14.80
CA GLU A 191 2.15 9.83 14.38
C GLU A 191 1.12 9.19 13.42
N ALA A 192 1.59 8.53 12.36
CA ALA A 192 0.72 7.86 11.39
C ALA A 192 -0.14 6.79 12.07
N LEU A 193 0.46 5.97 12.93
CA LEU A 193 -0.25 4.91 13.63
C LEU A 193 -1.26 5.44 14.64
N LYS A 194 -1.15 6.67 15.16
CA LYS A 194 -2.16 7.29 16.04
C LYS A 194 -3.41 7.77 15.31
N ARG A 195 -3.36 7.93 13.98
CA ARG A 195 -4.51 8.41 13.19
C ARG A 195 -5.64 7.40 13.23
N SER A 196 -6.88 7.89 13.18
CA SER A 196 -8.09 7.05 13.04
C SER A 196 -8.18 6.35 11.69
N SER A 197 -7.42 6.82 10.70
CA SER A 197 -7.27 6.18 9.39
C SER A 197 -6.18 5.11 9.33
N SER A 198 -5.58 4.76 10.47
CA SER A 198 -4.65 3.65 10.58
C SER A 198 -5.30 2.50 11.34
N ARG A 199 -5.31 1.32 10.74
CA ARG A 199 -5.84 0.09 11.36
C ARG A 199 -4.83 -1.04 11.28
N CYS A 200 -5.00 -2.04 12.12
CA CYS A 200 -4.22 -3.26 12.09
C CYS A 200 -5.18 -4.45 11.96
N TYR A 201 -4.75 -5.48 11.24
CA TYR A 201 -5.50 -6.71 11.06
C TYR A 201 -4.57 -7.90 11.25
N LEU A 202 -4.96 -8.84 12.10
CA LEU A 202 -4.19 -10.07 12.37
C LEU A 202 -4.79 -11.21 11.56
N MET A 203 -4.02 -11.69 10.58
CA MET A 203 -4.40 -12.81 9.73
C MET A 203 -3.61 -14.05 10.16
N PRO A 204 -4.29 -15.20 10.38
CA PRO A 204 -3.62 -16.43 10.79
C PRO A 204 -2.77 -17.02 9.66
N LEU A 205 -2.12 -18.15 9.93
CA LEU A 205 -1.41 -18.90 8.90
C LEU A 205 -2.40 -19.45 7.86
N PRO A 206 -2.04 -19.47 6.56
CA PRO A 206 -2.93 -19.95 5.51
C PRO A 206 -3.15 -21.47 5.49
N GLY A 207 -2.45 -22.23 6.32
CA GLY A 207 -2.47 -23.69 6.31
C GLY A 207 -1.32 -24.32 5.54
N LYS A 208 -0.98 -25.56 5.91
CA LYS A 208 0.23 -26.25 5.45
C LYS A 208 0.25 -26.49 3.93
N ARG A 209 -0.91 -26.69 3.30
CA ARG A 209 -1.00 -26.98 1.85
C ARG A 209 -0.67 -25.76 0.99
N ILE A 210 -1.06 -24.56 1.44
CA ILE A 210 -0.65 -23.29 0.82
C ILE A 210 0.86 -23.10 0.96
N THR A 211 1.41 -23.33 2.16
CA THR A 211 2.86 -23.18 2.42
C THR A 211 3.72 -24.15 1.61
N MET A 212 3.19 -25.32 1.24
CA MET A 212 3.88 -26.34 0.44
C MET A 212 3.72 -26.18 -1.09
N GLY A 213 3.14 -25.07 -1.57
CA GLY A 213 3.15 -24.73 -3.00
C GLY A 213 1.94 -25.19 -3.81
N SER A 214 0.77 -25.31 -3.19
CA SER A 214 -0.50 -25.57 -3.89
C SER A 214 -0.94 -24.43 -4.83
N GLU A 215 -1.98 -24.69 -5.63
CA GLU A 215 -2.60 -23.73 -6.57
C GLU A 215 -3.38 -22.60 -5.88
N GLY A 216 -3.32 -22.50 -4.54
CA GLY A 216 -3.95 -21.40 -3.80
C GLY A 216 -5.47 -21.45 -3.82
N THR A 217 -6.03 -22.65 -4.01
CA THR A 217 -7.48 -22.86 -4.01
C THR A 217 -8.03 -22.82 -2.59
N LEU A 218 -9.32 -22.55 -2.41
CA LEU A 218 -9.90 -22.44 -1.07
C LEU A 218 -9.75 -23.74 -0.26
N ARG A 219 -9.88 -24.91 -0.89
CA ARG A 219 -9.66 -26.22 -0.23
C ARG A 219 -8.27 -26.43 0.36
N ASP A 220 -7.29 -25.63 -0.08
CA ASP A 220 -5.91 -25.73 0.40
C ASP A 220 -5.70 -24.91 1.67
N MET A 221 -6.68 -24.07 2.04
CA MET A 221 -6.59 -23.13 3.15
C MET A 221 -7.26 -23.67 4.41
N ASP A 222 -6.65 -23.40 5.56
CA ASP A 222 -7.29 -23.65 6.85
C ASP A 222 -8.53 -22.75 7.01
N GLU A 223 -9.56 -23.25 7.70
CA GLU A 223 -10.88 -22.60 7.78
C GLU A 223 -10.79 -21.20 8.39
N ASP A 224 -10.06 -21.04 9.49
CA ASP A 224 -9.85 -19.75 10.19
C ASP A 224 -9.18 -18.69 9.30
N PHE A 225 -8.28 -19.12 8.43
CA PHE A 225 -7.69 -18.26 7.41
C PHE A 225 -8.70 -17.85 6.35
N GLN A 226 -9.53 -18.77 5.87
CA GLN A 226 -10.59 -18.44 4.91
C GLN A 226 -11.55 -17.42 5.50
N GLU A 227 -11.95 -17.57 6.76
CA GLU A 227 -12.82 -16.63 7.45
C GLU A 227 -12.18 -15.25 7.59
N SER A 228 -10.92 -15.19 8.03
CA SER A 228 -10.16 -13.95 8.19
C SER A 228 -9.92 -13.24 6.84
N LEU A 229 -9.61 -14.01 5.79
CA LEU A 229 -9.44 -13.49 4.43
C LEU A 229 -10.76 -12.91 3.91
N ARG A 230 -11.86 -13.63 4.11
CA ARG A 230 -13.21 -13.21 3.73
C ARG A 230 -13.58 -11.89 4.40
N ASP A 231 -13.37 -11.81 5.72
CA ASP A 231 -13.66 -10.63 6.53
C ASP A 231 -12.83 -9.43 6.08
N TYR A 232 -11.50 -9.57 6.01
CA TYR A 232 -10.59 -8.48 5.63
C TYR A 232 -10.91 -7.92 4.23
N VAL A 233 -11.03 -8.80 3.23
CA VAL A 233 -11.29 -8.40 1.84
C VAL A 233 -12.66 -7.77 1.69
N THR A 234 -13.68 -8.32 2.35
CA THR A 234 -15.04 -7.75 2.31
C THR A 234 -15.05 -6.37 2.96
N ALA A 235 -14.42 -6.20 4.12
CA ALA A 235 -14.33 -4.92 4.80
C ALA A 235 -13.60 -3.87 3.96
N LEU A 236 -12.45 -4.21 3.37
CA LEU A 236 -11.68 -3.30 2.52
C LEU A 236 -12.47 -2.85 1.29
N VAL A 237 -13.06 -3.78 0.53
CA VAL A 237 -13.81 -3.42 -0.68
C VAL A 237 -15.05 -2.61 -0.33
N SER A 238 -15.70 -2.89 0.80
CA SER A 238 -16.88 -2.15 1.25
C SER A 238 -16.57 -0.71 1.66
N SER A 239 -15.37 -0.46 2.20
CA SER A 239 -14.93 0.91 2.54
C SER A 239 -14.18 1.62 1.42
N ALA A 240 -13.78 0.92 0.34
CA ALA A 240 -12.92 1.46 -0.72
C ALA A 240 -13.42 2.79 -1.32
N SER A 241 -14.74 2.97 -1.45
CA SER A 241 -15.34 4.22 -1.97
C SER A 241 -15.17 5.44 -1.04
N GLN A 242 -14.82 5.21 0.24
CA GLN A 242 -14.57 6.26 1.23
C GLN A 242 -13.12 6.73 1.21
N HIS A 243 -12.21 5.90 0.70
CA HIS A 243 -10.77 6.18 0.65
C HIS A 243 -10.37 6.75 -0.71
N VAL A 244 -11.07 7.80 -1.15
CA VAL A 244 -10.75 8.50 -2.41
C VAL A 244 -9.49 9.33 -2.23
N ARG A 245 -8.60 9.32 -3.22
CA ARG A 245 -7.36 10.11 -3.21
C ARG A 245 -7.67 11.61 -3.15
N THR A 246 -6.98 12.33 -2.28
CA THR A 246 -7.06 13.78 -2.13
C THR A 246 -5.72 14.45 -2.43
N ASP A 247 -5.78 15.73 -2.81
CA ASP A 247 -4.61 16.61 -2.72
C ASP A 247 -4.40 17.11 -1.28
N CYS A 248 -3.35 17.92 -1.10
CA CYS A 248 -3.01 18.52 0.20
C CYS A 248 -4.07 19.52 0.73
N HIS A 249 -5.07 19.90 -0.07
CA HIS A 249 -6.16 20.77 0.32
C HIS A 249 -7.47 19.99 0.58
N GLY A 250 -7.42 18.66 0.51
CA GLY A 250 -8.57 17.79 0.70
C GLY A 250 -9.49 17.68 -0.52
N ALA A 251 -9.10 18.22 -1.68
CA ALA A 251 -9.89 18.11 -2.90
C ALA A 251 -9.72 16.72 -3.51
N LEU A 252 -10.84 16.11 -3.93
CA LEU A 252 -10.85 14.77 -4.52
C LEU A 252 -10.11 14.76 -5.86
N LEU A 253 -9.16 13.85 -6.01
CA LEU A 253 -8.43 13.64 -7.24
C LEU A 253 -9.17 12.66 -8.15
N THR A 254 -9.21 13.01 -9.43
CA THR A 254 -9.64 12.11 -10.49
C THR A 254 -8.49 11.24 -10.99
N GLY A 255 -8.82 10.14 -11.68
CA GLY A 255 -7.81 9.29 -12.33
C GLY A 255 -6.87 10.06 -13.27
N THR A 256 -7.40 11.02 -14.04
CA THR A 256 -6.59 11.88 -14.93
C THR A 256 -5.62 12.78 -14.17
N GLN A 257 -6.08 13.39 -13.07
CA GLN A 257 -5.22 14.24 -12.24
C GLN A 257 -4.13 13.41 -11.54
N LEU A 258 -4.49 12.23 -11.03
CA LEU A 258 -3.51 11.33 -10.43
C LEU A 258 -2.49 10.84 -11.47
N ALA A 259 -2.93 10.47 -12.67
CA ALA A 259 -2.05 10.08 -13.77
C ALA A 259 -1.06 11.19 -14.15
N ALA A 260 -1.51 12.45 -14.23
CA ALA A 260 -0.64 13.59 -14.49
C ALA A 260 0.43 13.75 -13.38
N LYS A 261 0.07 13.55 -12.11
CA LYS A 261 1.04 13.57 -11.00
C LYS A 261 2.05 12.42 -11.12
N ILE A 262 1.61 11.21 -11.49
CA ILE A 262 2.49 10.06 -11.74
C ILE A 262 3.46 10.35 -12.89
N GLN A 263 2.98 10.94 -13.98
CA GLN A 263 3.82 11.33 -15.12
C GLN A 263 4.89 12.34 -14.71
N ASN A 264 4.51 13.40 -13.98
CA ASN A 264 5.45 14.38 -13.45
C ASN A 264 6.54 13.74 -12.58
N LEU A 265 6.14 12.83 -11.68
CA LEU A 265 7.10 12.14 -10.83
C LEU A 265 8.05 11.24 -11.65
N SER A 266 7.50 10.51 -12.62
CA SER A 266 8.26 9.64 -13.52
C SER A 266 9.29 10.44 -14.34
N ASP A 267 8.94 11.63 -14.82
CA ASP A 267 9.84 12.46 -15.60
C ASP A 267 11.03 12.97 -14.78
N VAL A 268 10.82 13.27 -13.49
CA VAL A 268 11.92 13.63 -12.58
C VAL A 268 12.85 12.45 -12.34
N MET A 269 12.30 11.23 -12.18
CA MET A 269 13.12 10.02 -12.06
C MET A 269 13.95 9.77 -13.32
N LYS A 270 13.35 9.90 -14.51
CA LYS A 270 14.05 9.70 -15.79
C LYS A 270 15.19 10.69 -16.04
N LYS A 271 15.06 11.93 -15.54
CA LYS A 271 16.11 12.96 -15.66
C LYS A 271 17.36 12.64 -14.83
N HIS A 272 17.22 11.86 -13.76
CA HIS A 272 18.33 11.50 -12.88
C HIS A 272 19.05 10.23 -13.37
N ARG A 273 19.99 10.41 -14.30
CA ARG A 273 20.71 9.33 -15.01
C ARG A 273 21.45 8.32 -14.11
N PHE A 274 21.89 8.74 -12.92
CA PHE A 274 22.62 7.89 -11.98
C PHE A 274 21.71 7.23 -10.93
N GLY A 275 20.39 7.38 -11.07
CA GLY A 275 19.43 6.97 -10.05
C GLY A 275 19.58 7.78 -8.76
N PHE A 276 19.10 7.21 -7.67
CA PHE A 276 19.20 7.77 -6.32
C PHE A 276 20.00 6.78 -5.46
N SER A 277 20.67 7.23 -4.40
CA SER A 277 21.42 6.35 -3.48
C SER A 277 20.64 5.94 -2.22
N SER A 278 19.49 6.58 -1.99
CA SER A 278 18.47 6.12 -1.03
C SER A 278 17.10 6.74 -1.34
N PRO A 279 16.01 6.25 -0.73
CA PRO A 279 14.70 6.91 -0.80
C PRO A 279 14.71 8.34 -0.24
N CYS A 280 15.51 8.62 0.80
CA CYS A 280 15.64 9.97 1.36
C CYS A 280 16.35 10.91 0.38
N GLN A 281 17.43 10.44 -0.28
CA GLN A 281 18.09 11.19 -1.34
C GLN A 281 17.15 11.46 -2.51
N MET A 282 16.34 10.46 -2.89
CA MET A 282 15.26 10.65 -3.85
C MET A 282 14.34 11.80 -3.44
N ALA A 283 13.80 11.78 -2.22
CA ALA A 283 12.92 12.85 -1.74
C ALA A 283 13.56 14.24 -1.80
N VAL A 284 14.83 14.38 -1.40
CA VAL A 284 15.58 15.64 -1.49
C VAL A 284 15.70 16.12 -2.94
N THR A 285 16.01 15.21 -3.87
CA THR A 285 16.09 15.54 -5.29
C THR A 285 14.76 16.02 -5.84
N PHE A 286 13.66 15.34 -5.50
CA PHE A 286 12.31 15.75 -5.92
C PHE A 286 11.95 17.15 -5.42
N HIS A 287 12.30 17.46 -4.17
CA HIS A 287 12.12 18.79 -3.59
C HIS A 287 12.95 19.86 -4.31
N ASN A 288 14.26 19.63 -4.46
CA ASN A 288 15.15 20.59 -5.11
C ASN A 288 14.73 20.88 -6.56
N GLN A 289 14.32 19.86 -7.31
CA GLN A 289 13.81 20.05 -8.68
C GLN A 289 12.60 20.98 -8.70
N ARG A 290 11.67 20.81 -7.76
CA ARG A 290 10.45 21.62 -7.71
C ARG A 290 10.72 23.06 -7.28
N VAL A 291 11.68 23.27 -6.37
CA VAL A 291 12.16 24.60 -6.00
C VAL A 291 12.78 25.32 -7.21
N LEU A 292 13.62 24.63 -7.98
CA LEU A 292 14.22 25.18 -9.19
C LEU A 292 13.18 25.55 -10.26
N ASP A 293 12.16 24.73 -10.45
CA ASP A 293 11.08 25.02 -11.42
C ASP A 293 10.28 26.27 -11.03
N ARG A 294 10.03 26.48 -9.73
CA ARG A 294 9.39 27.71 -9.22
C ARG A 294 10.27 28.93 -9.47
N ALA A 295 11.54 28.87 -9.09
CA ALA A 295 12.48 29.97 -9.30
C ALA A 295 12.62 30.36 -10.78
N ARG A 296 12.63 29.38 -11.69
CA ARG A 296 12.63 29.63 -13.15
C ARG A 296 11.36 30.33 -13.63
N THR A 297 10.22 29.94 -13.07
CA THR A 297 8.92 30.54 -13.40
C THR A 297 8.86 31.99 -12.93
N ASP A 298 9.25 32.26 -11.68
CA ASP A 298 9.27 33.60 -11.11
C ASP A 298 10.23 34.52 -11.88
N HIS A 299 11.40 34.01 -12.26
CA HIS A 299 12.34 34.75 -13.09
C HIS A 299 11.77 35.06 -14.49
N ALA A 300 11.05 34.12 -15.11
CA ALA A 300 10.42 34.34 -16.40
C ALA A 300 9.28 35.37 -16.33
N VAL A 301 8.53 35.41 -15.23
CA VAL A 301 7.52 36.45 -14.97
C VAL A 301 8.19 37.81 -14.82
N PHE A 302 9.24 37.90 -14.00
CA PHE A 302 10.01 39.13 -13.81
C PHE A 302 10.58 39.69 -15.13
N LEU A 303 11.06 38.82 -16.03
CA LEU A 303 11.55 39.23 -17.35
C LEU A 303 10.45 39.73 -18.30
N ARG A 304 9.18 39.35 -18.08
CA ARG A 304 8.04 39.82 -18.90
C ARG A 304 7.45 41.13 -18.40
N GLU A 305 7.69 41.48 -17.14
CA GLU A 305 7.23 42.72 -16.52
C GLU A 305 8.23 43.89 -16.71
N LYS A 306 9.40 43.62 -17.31
CA LYS A 306 10.38 44.61 -17.76
C LYS A 306 10.26 44.87 -19.26
#